data_AF-A0A2V6TDW8-F1
#
_entry.id   AF-A0A2V6TDW8-F1
#
_cell.length_a   1.000
_cell.length_b   1.000
_cell.length_c   1.000
_cell.angle_alpha   90.00
_cell.angle_beta   90.00
_cell.angle_gamma   90.00
#
_symmetry.space_group_name_H-M   'P 1'
#
loop_
_entity.id
_entity.type
_entity.pdbx_description
1 polymer ?
#
loop_
_entity_poly.entity_id
_entity_poly.type
_entity_poly.pdbx_seq_one_letter_code
_entity_poly.pdbx_strand_id
1 'polypeptide(L)' 'MDSLAVALRTTLEANGWRHLSSTTASDKGITQIYDKPGSSLQVTVYESWYYTWVEMAATRLITPAGTASSPPTATPTRQ' A
#
# COMPACT_ATOMS: atom_id res chain seq x y z
N MET A 1 -15.38 -8.26 -21.40
CA MET A 1 -15.20 -9.06 -20.17
C MET A 1 -14.09 -8.39 -19.41
N ASP A 2 -14.44 -7.59 -18.41
CA ASP A 2 -13.48 -6.93 -17.54
C ASP A 2 -12.92 -7.96 -16.56
N SER A 3 -11.60 -8.11 -16.50
CA SER A 3 -10.91 -9.02 -15.56
C SER A 3 -11.15 -8.55 -14.12
N LEU A 4 -11.18 -9.49 -13.16
CA LEU A 4 -11.31 -9.17 -11.74
C LEU A 4 -10.22 -8.19 -11.28
N ALA A 5 -9.01 -8.28 -11.83
CA ALA A 5 -7.92 -7.35 -11.54
C ALA A 5 -8.24 -5.90 -11.93
N VAL A 6 -9.03 -5.71 -12.99
CA VAL A 6 -9.48 -4.38 -13.43
C VAL A 6 -10.58 -3.88 -12.50
N ALA A 7 -11.57 -4.72 -12.17
CA ALA A 7 -12.65 -4.36 -11.26
C ALA A 7 -12.15 -3.98 -9.85
N LEU A 8 -11.19 -4.75 -9.32
CA LEU A 8 -10.52 -4.45 -8.05
C LEU A 8 -9.75 -3.14 -8.12
N ARG A 9 -8.98 -2.91 -9.21
CA ARG A 9 -8.27 -1.65 -9.40
C ARG A 9 -9.21 -0.45 -9.38
N THR A 10 -10.26 -0.48 -10.19
CA THR A 10 -11.23 0.63 -10.26
C THR A 10 -11.88 0.91 -8.91
N THR A 11 -12.22 -0.14 -8.17
CA THR A 11 -12.80 0.00 -6.82
C THR A 11 -11.78 0.60 -5.85
N LEU A 12 -10.53 0.14 -5.87
CA LEU A 12 -9.48 0.65 -4.99
C LEU A 12 -9.14 2.11 -5.28
N GLU A 13 -9.02 2.46 -6.57
CA GLU A 13 -8.77 3.83 -7.00
C GLU A 13 -9.91 4.77 -6.60
N ALA A 14 -11.16 4.34 -6.73
CA ALA A 14 -12.32 5.08 -6.22
C ALA A 14 -12.31 5.26 -4.68
N ASN A 15 -11.66 4.36 -3.95
CA ASN A 15 -11.47 4.43 -2.49
C ASN A 15 -10.21 5.23 -2.06
N GLY A 16 -9.56 5.89 -3.01
CA GLY A 16 -8.39 6.74 -2.78
C GLY A 16 -7.07 5.99 -2.67
N TRP A 17 -7.01 4.74 -3.13
CA TRP A 17 -5.74 4.02 -3.31
C TRP A 17 -5.11 4.41 -4.65
N ARG A 18 -3.85 4.83 -4.64
CA ARG A 18 -3.09 5.12 -5.85
C ARG A 18 -2.39 3.87 -6.35
N HIS A 19 -2.64 3.47 -7.60
CA HIS A 19 -1.89 2.39 -8.22
C HIS A 19 -0.42 2.80 -8.41
N LEU A 20 0.51 1.98 -7.92
CA LEU A 20 1.95 2.20 -8.06
C LEU A 20 2.54 1.36 -9.19
N SER A 21 2.25 0.06 -9.18
CA SER A 21 2.81 -0.88 -10.14
C SER A 21 1.93 -2.12 -10.26
N SER A 22 2.01 -2.79 -11.41
CA SER A 22 1.43 -4.11 -11.60
C SER A 22 2.40 -5.04 -12.31
N THR A 23 2.50 -6.25 -11.80
CA THR A 23 3.29 -7.34 -12.39
C THR A 23 2.35 -8.47 -12.77
N THR A 24 2.47 -8.96 -14.00
CA THR A 24 1.69 -10.09 -14.50
C THR A 24 2.62 -11.27 -14.71
N ALA A 25 2.24 -12.43 -14.19
CA ALA A 25 2.98 -13.67 -14.36
C ALA A 25 1.99 -14.79 -14.67
N SER A 26 2.24 -15.54 -15.75
CA SER A 26 1.32 -16.58 -16.26
C SER A 26 0.90 -17.61 -15.20
N ASP A 27 1.81 -17.98 -14.30
CA ASP A 27 1.55 -18.97 -13.25
C ASP A 27 1.06 -18.38 -11.92
N LYS A 28 1.16 -17.06 -11.73
CA LYS A 28 0.90 -16.38 -10.45
C LYS A 28 -0.21 -15.33 -10.53
N GLY A 29 -0.71 -15.05 -11.74
CA GLY A 29 -1.76 -14.08 -11.99
C GLY A 29 -1.22 -12.64 -12.07
N ILE A 30 -2.04 -11.68 -11.66
CA ILE A 30 -1.73 -10.25 -11.68
C ILE A 30 -1.53 -9.79 -10.24
N THR A 31 -0.33 -9.33 -9.91
CA THR A 31 -0.04 -8.63 -8.66
C THR A 31 -0.06 -7.13 -8.90
N GLN A 32 -0.78 -6.40 -8.05
CA GLN A 32 -0.95 -4.96 -8.11
C GLN A 32 -0.54 -4.37 -6.77
N ILE A 33 0.28 -3.32 -6.81
CA ILE A 33 0.75 -2.59 -5.64
C ILE A 33 0.06 -1.23 -5.62
N TYR A 34 -0.47 -0.87 -4.45
CA TYR A 34 -1.17 0.36 -4.20
C TYR A 34 -0.59 1.09 -2.98
N ASP A 35 -0.70 2.41 -3.01
CA ASP A 35 -0.30 3.31 -1.94
C ASP A 35 -1.47 4.20 -1.53
N LYS A 36 -1.54 4.47 -0.23
CA LYS A 36 -2.41 5.47 0.38
C LYS A 36 -1.58 6.14 1.48
N PRO A 37 -1.81 7.41 1.85
CA PRO A 37 -0.99 8.08 2.85
C PRO A 37 -0.82 7.25 4.14
N GLY A 38 0.39 6.75 4.37
CA GLY A 38 0.74 5.90 5.52
C GLY A 38 0.36 4.42 5.40
N SER A 39 -0.12 3.94 4.26
CA SER A 39 -0.53 2.55 4.04
C SER A 39 -0.15 2.03 2.65
N SER A 40 0.37 0.80 2.58
CA SER A 40 0.57 0.06 1.34
C SER A 40 -0.41 -1.11 1.25
N LEU A 41 -0.81 -1.45 0.03
CA LEU A 41 -1.67 -2.60 -0.24
C LEU A 41 -1.14 -3.35 -1.46
N GLN A 42 -0.89 -4.64 -1.27
CA GLN A 42 -0.61 -5.57 -2.36
C GLN A 42 -1.85 -6.43 -2.59
N VAL A 43 -2.27 -6.53 -3.84
CA VAL A 43 -3.37 -7.39 -4.29
C VAL A 43 -2.83 -8.33 -5.34
N THR A 44 -2.94 -9.64 -5.12
CA THR A 44 -2.62 -10.65 -6.12
C THR A 44 -3.91 -11.33 -6.55
N VAL A 45 -4.20 -11.28 -7.84
CA VAL A 45 -5.39 -11.84 -8.46
C VAL A 45 -4.98 -12.98 -9.37
N TYR A 46 -5.46 -14.17 -9.07
CA TYR A 46 -5.29 -15.35 -9.90
C TYR A 46 -6.64 -15.77 -10.47
N GLU A 47 -6.78 -15.68 -11.79
CA GLU A 47 -7.98 -16.08 -12.52
C GLU A 47 -7.66 -17.32 -13.34
N SER A 48 -8.36 -18.42 -13.06
CA SER A 48 -8.26 -19.67 -13.82
C SER A 48 -9.64 -20.20 -14.17
N TRP A 49 -9.69 -21.14 -15.09
CA TRP A 49 -10.93 -21.75 -15.58
C TRP A 49 -11.68 -22.54 -14.50
N TYR A 50 -10.98 -22.99 -13.45
CA TYR A 50 -11.54 -23.81 -12.38
C TYR A 50 -11.71 -23.06 -11.04
N TYR A 51 -10.88 -22.06 -10.77
CA TYR A 51 -10.94 -21.29 -9.54
C TYR A 51 -10.42 -19.86 -9.72
N THR A 52 -10.96 -18.98 -8.90
CA THR A 52 -10.48 -17.60 -8.75
C THR A 52 -9.96 -17.43 -7.33
N TRP A 53 -8.76 -16.89 -7.20
CA TRP A 53 -8.13 -16.61 -5.92
C TRP A 53 -7.68 -15.16 -5.85
N VAL A 54 -7.92 -14.52 -4.71
CA VAL A 54 -7.46 -13.17 -4.44
C VAL A 54 -6.72 -13.16 -3.11
N GLU A 55 -5.50 -12.67 -3.13
CA GLU A 55 -4.71 -12.42 -1.94
C GLU A 55 -4.55 -10.92 -1.74
N MET A 56 -4.76 -10.45 -0.51
CA MET A 56 -4.60 -9.03 -0.15
C MET A 56 -3.74 -8.90 1.09
N ALA A 57 -2.63 -8.19 0.95
CA ALA A 57 -1.72 -7.87 2.04
C ALA A 57 -1.68 -6.35 2.22
N ALA A 58 -2.29 -5.86 3.29
CA ALA A 58 -2.27 -4.44 3.66
C ALA A 58 -1.26 -4.21 4.78
N THR A 59 -0.41 -3.21 4.62
CA THR A 59 0.52 -2.77 5.67
C THR A 59 0.29 -1.29 5.94
N ARG A 60 0.30 -0.90 7.22
CA ARG A 60 0.19 0.50 7.63
C ARG A 60 1.43 0.89 8.41
N LEU A 61 2.07 1.97 8.02
CA LEU A 61 3.13 2.58 8.79
C LEU A 61 2.50 3.29 10.00
N ILE A 62 2.85 2.82 11.18
CA ILE A 62 2.48 3.47 12.44
C ILE A 62 3.67 4.35 12.82
N THR A 63 3.64 5.62 12.45
CA THR A 63 4.63 6.58 12.97
C THR A 63 4.29 6.82 14.43
N PRO A 64 5.19 6.50 15.39
CA PRO A 64 4.98 6.93 16.77
C PRO A 64 4.91 8.46 16.78
N ALA A 65 3.83 9.00 17.34
CA ALA A 65 3.67 10.43 17.50
C ALA A 65 4.84 10.97 18.36
N GLY A 66 5.73 11.72 17.72
CA GLY A 66 6.68 12.64 18.33
C GLY A 66 7.44 12.14 19.56
N THR A 67 8.68 11.69 19.37
CA THR A 67 9.74 12.23 20.23
C THR A 67 9.75 13.74 20.01
N ALA A 68 9.00 14.47 20.85
CA ALA A 68 9.15 15.90 21.00
C ALA A 68 10.55 16.15 21.55
N SER A 69 11.53 16.21 20.65
CA SER A 69 12.85 16.75 20.92
C SER A 69 12.70 18.27 20.99
N SER A 70 12.16 18.78 22.09
CA SER A 70 12.35 20.19 22.45
C SER A 70 13.83 20.39 22.80
N PRO A 71 14.56 21.31 22.14
CA PRO A 71 15.87 21.70 22.64
C PRO A 71 15.67 22.69 23.80
N PRO A 72 16.16 22.45 25.02
CA PRO A 72 16.46 23.56 25.90
C PRO A 72 17.74 24.22 25.39
N THR A 73 17.56 25.37 24.75
CA THR A 73 18.61 26.39 24.63
C THR A 73 19.18 26.66 26.02
N ALA A 74 20.40 26.19 26.28
CA ALA A 74 21.18 26.61 27.43
C ALA A 74 22.43 27.34 26.92
N THR A 75 22.34 28.67 26.91
CA THR A 75 23.46 29.58 26.68
C THR A 75 24.53 29.35 27.75
N PRO A 76 25.79 29.01 27.41
CA PRO A 76 26.84 28.99 28.42
C PRO A 76 27.22 30.44 28.79
N THR A 77 26.68 30.92 29.91
CA THR A 77 27.17 32.16 30.55
C THR A 77 28.56 31.88 31.13
N ARG A 78 29.56 32.52 30.54
CA ARG A 78 30.92 32.65 31.07
C ARG A 78 30.93 33.71 32.18
N GLN A 79 31.23 33.31 33.42
CA GLN A 79 31.95 34.13 34.42
C GLN A 79 32.75 33.23 35.37
#